data_AF-A0A432EUX0-F1
#
_entry.id   AF-A0A432EUX0-F1
#
_cell.length_a   1.000
_cell.length_b   1.000
_cell.length_c   1.000
_cell.angle_alpha   90.00
_cell.angle_beta   90.00
_cell.angle_gamma   90.00
#
_symmetry.space_group_name_H-M   'P 1'
#
loop_
_entity.id
_entity.type
_entity.pdbx_description
1 polymer ?
#
loop_
_entity_poly.entity_id
_entity_poly.type
_entity_poly.pdbx_seq_one_letter_code
_entity_poly.pdbx_strand_id
1 'polypeptide(L)'
;MRSRASSSRSSAPAVLPSASRRLPSSRAFCSGGVHPARVATRQTAAKSRPTLSVGFCVVRMAAGGSIAVRASQGSHIPLRAHSIVLPKKNNRSPAWPGRADSRLGTRFFCLPLAGVLALAPLGQAEEATPAPRPRILLVEDMSALREFEVDAAKVAEMVSEGLKRLTGRPSEAAAWLSLISPADTVGIKVNSVPGPIGGTRKPVVDAVVRGLLEARLPPDRIIIWDQSLASLRAAGFGGLAKRHGVRLAGSRDAGWDESVIYESSIVGTLVAGDLGFERDGENASRKSHLSRLLTGELTHIISICPLLNHNQAGVSGHLVGLVDGSMDNSRRFSADASILSVAVPEILAIEDAKQRRHLGDRLVLNITDALFCQYLGQSKCLLHYTVGLGQLRFSTDPVALDVFSIEELKRQRERFEVDYSPPDSALYKNAALIQLGESNPARREVVEIVR
;
A
#
# COMPACT_ATOMS: atom_id res chain seq x y z
N MET A 1 74.08 43.25 -7.93
CA MET A 1 73.79 43.98 -6.66
C MET A 1 72.67 43.23 -5.94
N ARG A 2 72.83 42.89 -4.65
CA ARG A 2 72.15 43.53 -3.49
C ARG A 2 70.62 43.69 -3.71
N SER A 3 69.70 42.97 -3.06
CA SER A 3 69.63 42.24 -1.77
C SER A 3 69.39 43.09 -0.50
N ARG A 4 68.73 42.46 0.49
CA ARG A 4 68.14 42.99 1.76
C ARG A 4 66.70 43.54 1.58
N ALA A 5 65.70 43.31 2.45
CA ALA A 5 65.62 43.06 3.91
C ALA A 5 65.83 44.34 4.77
N SER A 6 65.20 44.58 5.93
CA SER A 6 64.26 43.78 6.76
C SER A 6 63.62 44.65 7.87
N SER A 7 62.41 44.27 8.34
CA SER A 7 61.85 44.53 9.70
C SER A 7 61.80 46.01 10.17
N SER A 8 61.29 46.42 11.34
CA SER A 8 60.48 45.83 12.44
C SER A 8 59.56 46.98 12.97
N ARG A 9 58.55 46.87 13.85
CA ARG A 9 57.96 45.88 14.79
C ARG A 9 56.49 46.37 15.04
N SER A 10 55.56 45.78 15.80
CA SER A 10 55.45 44.60 16.69
C SER A 10 54.05 43.98 16.43
N SER A 11 53.23 43.34 17.29
CA SER A 11 53.27 42.86 18.70
C SER A 11 52.26 41.70 18.87
N ALA A 12 52.57 40.71 19.70
CA ALA A 12 51.75 39.52 19.99
C ALA A 12 52.28 38.83 21.28
N PRO A 13 51.77 37.68 21.74
CA PRO A 13 50.37 37.26 21.97
C PRO A 13 50.14 36.83 23.45
N ALA A 14 49.01 36.19 23.78
CA ALA A 14 48.79 35.48 25.05
C ALA A 14 48.01 34.16 24.85
N VAL A 15 48.05 33.26 25.83
CA VAL A 15 47.68 31.82 25.71
C VAL A 15 46.59 31.39 26.72
N LEU A 16 45.92 30.28 26.41
CA LEU A 16 44.94 29.54 27.21
C LEU A 16 45.38 29.23 28.66
N PRO A 17 44.42 28.88 29.54
CA PRO A 17 44.48 27.51 30.07
C PRO A 17 43.12 26.78 30.11
N SER A 18 43.17 25.47 30.30
CA SER A 18 42.02 24.59 30.51
C SER A 18 41.73 24.36 32.01
N ALA A 19 40.46 24.11 32.35
CA ALA A 19 40.06 23.62 33.68
C ALA A 19 38.78 22.79 33.59
N SER A 20 38.71 21.69 34.34
CA SER A 20 37.55 20.81 34.44
C SER A 20 36.76 21.06 35.73
N ARG A 21 35.42 20.99 35.67
CA ARG A 21 34.53 20.89 36.84
C ARG A 21 33.31 20.01 36.55
N ARG A 22 32.86 19.30 37.59
CA ARG A 22 31.64 18.45 37.59
C ARG A 22 30.50 19.18 38.31
N LEU A 23 29.36 18.48 38.42
CA LEU A 23 28.19 18.72 39.29
C LEU A 23 27.07 19.59 38.69
N PRO A 24 25.80 19.47 39.15
CA PRO A 24 25.29 18.55 40.19
C PRO A 24 24.19 17.57 39.70
N SER A 25 23.77 16.67 40.60
CA SER A 25 22.60 15.80 40.43
C SER A 25 21.52 16.08 41.48
N SER A 26 20.32 16.44 41.03
CA SER A 26 19.05 16.42 41.78
C SER A 26 17.92 16.28 40.75
N ARG A 27 16.97 15.35 40.83
CA ARG A 27 15.97 14.99 41.86
C ARG A 27 14.91 16.06 42.13
N ALA A 28 13.66 15.60 42.00
CA ALA A 28 12.39 16.17 42.46
C ALA A 28 11.86 17.45 41.78
N PHE A 29 10.88 17.26 40.88
CA PHE A 29 9.56 17.84 41.09
C PHE A 29 8.49 16.83 40.62
N CYS A 30 7.38 16.69 41.38
CA CYS A 30 6.38 15.64 41.15
C CYS A 30 4.96 16.22 41.11
N SER A 31 4.25 16.01 40.00
CA SER A 31 2.79 16.04 39.90
C SER A 31 2.36 15.56 38.50
N GLY A 32 1.36 14.70 38.32
CA GLY A 32 0.65 13.86 39.28
C GLY A 32 0.14 12.61 38.56
N GLY A 33 0.14 11.45 39.23
CA GLY A 33 -0.20 10.16 38.61
C GLY A 33 -1.62 9.69 38.92
N VAL A 34 -2.21 8.93 38.00
CA VAL A 34 -3.41 8.11 38.26
C VAL A 34 -3.12 6.67 37.82
N HIS A 35 -2.90 5.78 38.79
CA HIS A 35 -2.88 4.33 38.58
C HIS A 35 -4.23 3.73 38.99
N PRO A 36 -4.79 2.79 38.21
CA PRO A 36 -5.64 1.73 38.73
C PRO A 36 -4.75 0.58 39.26
N ALA A 37 -4.96 0.16 40.50
CA ALA A 37 -4.22 -0.95 41.09
C ALA A 37 -4.78 -2.32 40.63
N ARG A 38 -3.91 -3.35 40.60
CA ARG A 38 -4.38 -4.75 40.54
C ARG A 38 -5.09 -5.11 41.85
N VAL A 39 -6.34 -5.56 41.75
CA VAL A 39 -6.99 -6.37 42.80
C VAL A 39 -7.17 -7.78 42.23
N ALA A 40 -6.67 -8.78 42.95
CA ALA A 40 -6.84 -10.18 42.58
C ALA A 40 -7.91 -10.82 43.46
N THR A 41 -9.02 -11.23 42.87
CA THR A 41 -10.09 -12.00 43.54
C THR A 41 -10.20 -13.39 42.89
N ARG A 42 -9.89 -14.44 43.65
CA ARG A 42 -10.28 -15.81 43.32
C ARG A 42 -11.79 -15.94 43.56
N GLN A 43 -12.55 -16.36 42.55
CA GLN A 43 -13.81 -17.08 42.74
C GLN A 43 -13.89 -18.30 41.82
N THR A 44 -14.74 -19.25 42.19
CA THR A 44 -14.70 -20.65 41.74
C THR A 44 -15.56 -20.91 40.50
N ALA A 45 -15.25 -21.99 39.80
CA ALA A 45 -15.92 -22.36 38.56
C ALA A 45 -17.33 -22.94 38.79
N ALA A 46 -18.25 -22.57 37.89
CA ALA A 46 -19.53 -23.27 37.68
C ALA A 46 -19.68 -23.60 36.18
N LYS A 47 -20.25 -24.77 35.86
CA LYS A 47 -20.37 -25.25 34.48
C LYS A 47 -21.73 -24.90 33.88
N SER A 48 -21.74 -24.21 32.73
CA SER A 48 -22.83 -24.32 31.75
C SER A 48 -22.34 -23.85 30.36
N ARG A 49 -22.71 -24.57 29.30
CA ARG A 49 -22.50 -24.17 27.89
C ARG A 49 -23.87 -24.01 27.21
N PRO A 50 -24.21 -22.83 26.68
CA PRO A 50 -25.18 -22.73 25.60
C PRO A 50 -24.46 -22.94 24.25
N THR A 51 -24.91 -23.92 23.46
CA THR A 51 -24.42 -24.13 22.09
C THR A 51 -25.09 -23.17 21.13
N LEU A 52 -24.36 -22.15 20.65
CA LEU A 52 -24.78 -21.34 19.51
C LEU A 52 -24.29 -21.99 18.21
N SER A 53 -25.21 -22.45 17.36
CA SER A 53 -24.88 -22.96 16.02
C SER A 53 -24.77 -21.83 15.01
N VAL A 54 -23.56 -21.30 14.80
CA VAL A 54 -23.27 -20.38 13.69
C VAL A 54 -23.20 -21.18 12.39
N GLY A 55 -24.24 -21.04 11.56
CA GLY A 55 -24.30 -21.68 10.25
C GLY A 55 -23.32 -21.03 9.27
N PHE A 56 -22.22 -21.71 8.94
CA PHE A 56 -21.31 -21.28 7.88
C PHE A 56 -22.01 -21.34 6.52
N CYS A 57 -22.33 -20.17 5.96
CA CYS A 57 -22.71 -20.07 4.55
C CYS A 57 -21.45 -20.19 3.70
N VAL A 58 -21.16 -21.40 3.22
CA VAL A 58 -20.04 -21.66 2.30
C VAL A 58 -20.40 -21.07 0.93
N VAL A 59 -20.04 -19.80 0.70
CA VAL A 59 -20.08 -19.18 -0.62
C VAL A 59 -19.04 -19.88 -1.49
N ARG A 60 -19.54 -20.76 -2.36
CA ARG A 60 -18.71 -21.57 -3.26
C ARG A 60 -18.22 -20.71 -4.43
N MET A 61 -17.19 -19.90 -4.18
CA MET A 61 -16.51 -19.15 -5.24
C MET A 61 -16.01 -20.12 -6.32
N ALA A 62 -16.22 -19.77 -7.59
CA ALA A 62 -15.69 -20.52 -8.71
C ALA A 62 -14.17 -20.30 -8.80
N ALA A 63 -13.40 -21.37 -8.89
CA ALA A 63 -11.95 -21.27 -9.05
C ALA A 63 -11.58 -20.90 -10.50
N GLY A 64 -10.60 -20.01 -10.67
CA GLY A 64 -9.91 -19.79 -11.94
C GLY A 64 -9.66 -18.32 -12.30
N GLY A 65 -8.39 -17.91 -12.29
CA GLY A 65 -7.90 -16.71 -12.98
C GLY A 65 -7.31 -15.63 -12.07
N SER A 66 -5.98 -15.48 -12.10
CA SER A 66 -5.35 -14.20 -11.73
C SER A 66 -5.65 -13.17 -12.83
N ILE A 67 -6.05 -11.96 -12.42
CA ILE A 67 -6.63 -10.95 -13.33
C ILE A 67 -5.58 -10.38 -14.30
N ALA A 68 -4.28 -10.44 -13.97
CA ALA A 68 -3.18 -9.84 -14.75
C ALA A 68 -2.96 -10.42 -16.16
N VAL A 69 -3.58 -11.56 -16.53
CA VAL A 69 -3.22 -12.30 -17.77
C VAL A 69 -4.03 -11.87 -19.00
N ARG A 70 -5.20 -11.23 -18.84
CA ARG A 70 -6.12 -10.94 -19.98
C ARG A 70 -5.80 -9.71 -20.84
N ALA A 71 -4.71 -8.99 -20.54
CA ALA A 71 -4.31 -7.79 -21.29
C ALA A 71 -3.56 -8.06 -22.62
N SER A 72 -3.23 -9.32 -22.95
CA SER A 72 -2.23 -9.65 -23.98
C SER A 72 -2.76 -10.25 -25.28
N GLN A 73 -4.07 -10.56 -25.39
CA GLN A 73 -4.66 -11.18 -26.59
C GLN A 73 -5.93 -10.47 -27.05
N GLY A 74 -5.79 -9.61 -28.07
CA GLY A 74 -6.91 -8.92 -28.69
C GLY A 74 -7.60 -9.77 -29.77
N SER A 75 -8.90 -10.03 -29.60
CA SER A 75 -9.81 -10.48 -30.66
C SER A 75 -11.26 -10.24 -30.24
N HIS A 76 -11.95 -9.31 -30.92
CA HIS A 76 -13.35 -9.02 -30.66
C HIS A 76 -14.27 -9.81 -31.60
N ILE A 77 -15.20 -10.59 -31.05
CA ILE A 77 -16.38 -11.11 -31.75
C ILE A 77 -17.60 -10.91 -30.83
N PRO A 78 -18.71 -10.28 -31.28
CA PRO A 78 -19.86 -10.01 -30.44
C PRO A 78 -20.80 -11.21 -30.34
N LEU A 79 -21.26 -11.53 -29.12
CA LEU A 79 -22.35 -12.49 -28.89
C LEU A 79 -23.61 -11.75 -28.43
N ARG A 80 -24.74 -12.05 -29.08
CA ARG A 80 -26.05 -11.47 -28.76
C ARG A 80 -26.58 -12.04 -27.44
N ALA A 81 -27.14 -11.18 -26.59
CA ALA A 81 -27.89 -11.61 -25.42
C ALA A 81 -29.29 -12.13 -25.82
N HIS A 82 -29.65 -13.31 -25.32
CA HIS A 82 -31.04 -13.77 -25.25
C HIS A 82 -31.47 -13.80 -23.79
N SER A 83 -32.43 -12.95 -23.43
CA SER A 83 -32.99 -12.85 -22.09
C SER A 83 -34.05 -13.93 -21.84
N ILE A 84 -33.77 -14.85 -20.90
CA ILE A 84 -34.75 -15.82 -20.42
C ILE A 84 -35.37 -15.29 -19.12
N VAL A 85 -36.68 -15.02 -19.16
CA VAL A 85 -37.46 -14.55 -18.01
C VAL A 85 -37.98 -15.77 -17.23
N LEU A 86 -37.65 -15.86 -15.94
CA LEU A 86 -38.20 -16.88 -15.03
C LEU A 86 -39.33 -16.27 -14.17
N PRO A 87 -40.56 -16.82 -14.20
CA PRO A 87 -41.68 -16.30 -13.40
C PRO A 87 -41.60 -16.71 -11.92
N LYS A 88 -42.19 -15.89 -11.05
CA LYS A 88 -42.29 -16.16 -9.60
C LYS A 88 -43.12 -17.41 -9.30
N LYS A 89 -42.66 -18.24 -8.35
CA LYS A 89 -43.53 -19.19 -7.63
C LYS A 89 -44.55 -18.43 -6.79
N ASN A 90 -45.76 -18.98 -6.67
CA ASN A 90 -46.72 -18.60 -5.64
C ASN A 90 -47.46 -19.86 -5.14
N ASN A 91 -47.80 -19.92 -3.85
CA ASN A 91 -48.38 -21.13 -3.24
C ASN A 91 -49.87 -21.31 -3.58
N ARG A 92 -50.26 -22.55 -3.94
CA ARG A 92 -51.52 -23.22 -3.55
C ARG A 92 -51.57 -24.66 -4.08
N SER A 93 -51.91 -25.60 -3.21
CA SER A 93 -52.37 -26.96 -3.59
C SER A 93 -53.83 -26.89 -4.05
N PRO A 94 -54.33 -27.88 -4.83
CA PRO A 94 -55.20 -28.88 -4.19
C PRO A 94 -55.16 -30.31 -4.78
N ALA A 95 -55.68 -31.25 -3.97
CA ALA A 95 -56.44 -32.48 -4.28
C ALA A 95 -56.16 -33.37 -5.52
N TRP A 96 -56.03 -34.69 -5.26
CA TRP A 96 -56.41 -35.79 -6.18
C TRP A 96 -57.94 -35.88 -6.32
N PRO A 97 -58.47 -36.33 -7.47
CA PRO A 97 -58.73 -37.77 -7.75
C PRO A 97 -58.09 -38.23 -9.09
N GLY A 98 -58.19 -39.48 -9.55
CA GLY A 98 -58.87 -40.65 -8.98
C GLY A 98 -59.31 -41.70 -10.03
N ARG A 99 -58.35 -42.19 -10.84
CA ARG A 99 -58.36 -43.42 -11.69
C ARG A 99 -59.70 -44.05 -12.11
N ALA A 100 -60.00 -43.97 -13.41
CA ALA A 100 -60.83 -44.89 -14.21
C ALA A 100 -60.36 -44.83 -15.68
N ASP A 101 -60.41 -45.85 -16.53
CA ASP A 101 -60.56 -47.31 -16.34
C ASP A 101 -59.70 -48.03 -17.42
N SER A 102 -59.73 -49.36 -17.47
CA SER A 102 -58.86 -50.22 -18.30
C SER A 102 -59.55 -50.77 -19.56
N ARG A 103 -58.77 -51.00 -20.64
CA ARG A 103 -58.70 -52.26 -21.43
C ARG A 103 -57.78 -52.17 -22.67
N LEU A 104 -57.03 -53.26 -22.89
CA LEU A 104 -56.44 -53.84 -24.11
C LEU A 104 -56.01 -52.94 -25.31
N GLY A 105 -54.77 -53.13 -25.80
CA GLY A 105 -54.26 -52.46 -27.01
C GLY A 105 -52.88 -52.96 -27.49
N THR A 106 -52.71 -54.27 -27.70
CA THR A 106 -51.43 -54.94 -28.00
C THR A 106 -50.64 -54.39 -29.20
N ARG A 107 -49.36 -54.02 -28.99
CA ARG A 107 -48.18 -54.52 -29.75
C ARG A 107 -46.85 -53.98 -29.18
N PHE A 108 -45.96 -54.90 -28.77
CA PHE A 108 -44.57 -54.57 -28.46
C PHE A 108 -43.76 -54.42 -29.76
N PHE A 109 -42.93 -53.38 -29.86
CA PHE A 109 -41.84 -53.27 -30.83
C PHE A 109 -40.54 -53.09 -30.06
N CYS A 110 -39.76 -54.17 -29.92
CA CYS A 110 -38.49 -54.16 -29.21
C CYS A 110 -37.37 -53.66 -30.13
N LEU A 111 -37.08 -52.35 -30.08
CA LEU A 111 -35.83 -51.80 -30.60
C LEU A 111 -34.78 -51.81 -29.47
N PRO A 112 -33.61 -52.45 -29.65
CA PRO A 112 -32.57 -52.48 -28.63
C PRO A 112 -31.87 -51.12 -28.56
N LEU A 113 -32.23 -50.31 -27.56
CA LEU A 113 -31.56 -49.04 -27.29
C LEU A 113 -30.18 -49.30 -26.70
N ALA A 114 -29.15 -49.33 -27.55
CA ALA A 114 -27.75 -49.44 -27.16
C ALA A 114 -27.30 -48.17 -26.42
N GLY A 115 -27.57 -48.12 -25.11
CA GLY A 115 -27.26 -46.99 -24.24
C GLY A 115 -25.76 -46.83 -24.02
N VAL A 116 -25.08 -46.11 -24.92
CA VAL A 116 -23.71 -45.64 -24.70
C VAL A 116 -23.73 -44.61 -23.58
N LEU A 117 -23.42 -45.04 -22.35
CA LEU A 117 -23.05 -44.10 -21.28
C LEU A 117 -21.70 -43.45 -21.65
N ALA A 118 -21.78 -42.29 -22.29
CA ALA A 118 -20.66 -41.39 -22.45
C ALA A 118 -20.27 -40.85 -21.06
N LEU A 119 -19.39 -41.58 -20.37
CA LEU A 119 -18.63 -41.10 -19.23
C LEU A 119 -17.74 -39.95 -19.71
N ALA A 120 -18.28 -38.74 -19.67
CA ALA A 120 -17.50 -37.53 -19.82
C ALA A 120 -16.37 -37.56 -18.77
N PRO A 121 -15.09 -37.47 -19.17
CA PRO A 121 -14.01 -37.47 -18.20
C PRO A 121 -14.20 -36.26 -17.28
N LEU A 122 -14.12 -36.49 -15.97
CA LEU A 122 -13.98 -35.41 -15.00
C LEU A 122 -12.73 -34.62 -15.40
N GLY A 123 -12.93 -33.39 -15.89
CA GLY A 123 -11.82 -32.54 -16.32
C GLY A 123 -10.82 -32.42 -15.18
N GLN A 124 -9.57 -32.79 -15.45
CA GLN A 124 -8.49 -32.56 -14.49
C GLN A 124 -8.50 -31.07 -14.16
N ALA A 125 -8.52 -30.74 -12.87
CA ALA A 125 -8.36 -29.36 -12.45
C ALA A 125 -7.00 -28.89 -12.96
N GLU A 126 -7.00 -27.97 -13.93
CA GLU A 126 -5.77 -27.47 -14.53
C GLU A 126 -4.91 -26.86 -13.42
N GLU A 127 -3.75 -27.47 -13.19
CA GLU A 127 -2.95 -27.21 -11.99
C GLU A 127 -2.45 -25.77 -12.06
N ALA A 128 -3.06 -24.91 -11.23
CA ALA A 128 -3.01 -23.47 -11.42
C ALA A 128 -1.56 -22.99 -11.46
N THR A 129 -1.14 -22.50 -12.64
CA THR A 129 0.26 -22.17 -12.92
C THR A 129 0.79 -21.28 -11.79
N PRO A 130 1.86 -21.68 -11.08
CA PRO A 130 2.30 -20.95 -9.89
C PRO A 130 2.56 -19.50 -10.25
N ALA A 131 1.90 -18.59 -9.54
CA ALA A 131 1.92 -17.16 -9.84
C ALA A 131 3.37 -16.67 -10.03
N PRO A 132 3.64 -15.88 -11.08
CA PRO A 132 5.00 -15.49 -11.42
C PRO A 132 5.66 -14.81 -10.22
N ARG A 133 6.90 -15.20 -9.92
CA ARG A 133 7.63 -14.70 -8.76
C ARG A 133 7.72 -13.17 -8.84
N PRO A 134 7.26 -12.42 -7.82
CA PRO A 134 7.34 -10.98 -7.87
C PRO A 134 8.80 -10.55 -7.87
N ARG A 135 9.12 -9.62 -8.75
CA ARG A 135 10.49 -9.18 -9.02
C ARG A 135 10.70 -7.80 -8.41
N ILE A 136 11.67 -7.72 -7.52
CA ILE A 136 12.20 -6.47 -6.99
C ILE A 136 13.46 -6.14 -7.79
N LEU A 137 13.52 -4.93 -8.30
CA LEU A 137 14.74 -4.39 -8.88
C LEU A 137 15.30 -3.32 -7.94
N LEU A 138 16.56 -3.48 -7.55
CA LEU A 138 17.32 -2.51 -6.76
C LEU A 138 18.33 -1.83 -7.67
N VAL A 139 18.30 -0.51 -7.74
CA VAL A 139 19.32 0.31 -8.41
C VAL A 139 20.08 1.10 -7.34
N GLU A 140 21.39 0.93 -7.27
CA GLU A 140 22.29 1.64 -6.36
C GLU A 140 23.26 2.53 -7.14
N ASP A 141 23.33 3.79 -6.77
CA ASP A 141 24.30 4.77 -7.28
C ASP A 141 24.65 5.70 -6.11
N MET A 142 25.75 5.39 -5.41
CA MET A 142 26.18 6.20 -4.25
C MET A 142 26.61 7.62 -4.67
N SER A 143 26.89 7.88 -5.96
CA SER A 143 27.16 9.25 -6.46
C SER A 143 25.90 10.13 -6.56
N ALA A 144 24.71 9.53 -6.41
CA ALA A 144 23.45 10.25 -6.22
C ALA A 144 23.35 10.97 -4.87
N LEU A 145 24.22 10.66 -3.91
CA LEU A 145 24.31 11.32 -2.61
C LEU A 145 25.54 12.24 -2.55
N ARG A 146 25.37 13.44 -1.99
CA ARG A 146 26.47 14.34 -1.63
C ARG A 146 26.20 14.93 -0.26
N GLU A 147 26.91 14.41 0.75
CA GLU A 147 26.60 14.66 2.17
C GLU A 147 25.13 14.30 2.50
N PHE A 148 24.27 15.30 2.68
CA PHE A 148 22.81 15.13 2.87
C PHE A 148 21.97 15.66 1.69
N GLU A 149 22.62 16.12 0.61
CA GLU A 149 21.97 16.48 -0.64
C GLU A 149 21.87 15.29 -1.61
N VAL A 150 20.99 15.43 -2.61
CA VAL A 150 20.64 14.39 -3.58
C VAL A 150 20.79 14.95 -5.00
N ASP A 151 21.63 14.33 -5.81
CA ASP A 151 21.83 14.71 -7.21
C ASP A 151 20.62 14.27 -8.05
N ALA A 152 19.86 15.25 -8.53
CA ALA A 152 18.61 15.01 -9.26
C ALA A 152 18.82 14.48 -10.69
N ALA A 153 20.02 14.61 -11.27
CA ALA A 153 20.36 13.96 -12.53
C ALA A 153 20.63 12.47 -12.30
N LYS A 154 21.41 12.13 -11.26
CA LYS A 154 21.65 10.73 -10.87
C LYS A 154 20.37 9.99 -10.49
N VAL A 155 19.50 10.60 -9.69
CA VAL A 155 18.19 10.02 -9.39
C VAL A 155 17.33 9.80 -10.64
N ALA A 156 17.41 10.67 -11.65
CA ALA A 156 16.72 10.45 -12.92
C ALA A 156 17.31 9.27 -13.72
N GLU A 157 18.65 9.15 -13.80
CA GLU A 157 19.30 7.98 -14.39
C GLU A 157 18.86 6.67 -13.69
N MET A 158 18.79 6.67 -12.36
CA MET A 158 18.36 5.51 -11.55
C MET A 158 16.89 5.13 -11.79
N VAL A 159 15.98 6.11 -11.87
CA VAL A 159 14.56 5.87 -12.19
C VAL A 159 14.42 5.30 -13.60
N SER A 160 15.13 5.87 -14.57
CA SER A 160 15.11 5.41 -15.96
C SER A 160 15.58 3.97 -16.11
N GLU A 161 16.76 3.64 -15.55
CA GLU A 161 17.30 2.28 -15.58
C GLU A 161 16.42 1.30 -14.79
N GLY A 162 15.92 1.74 -13.62
CA GLY A 162 14.98 0.98 -12.80
C GLY A 162 13.74 0.54 -13.57
N LEU A 163 13.06 1.50 -14.20
CA LEU A 163 11.81 1.25 -14.92
C LEU A 163 12.02 0.38 -16.17
N LYS A 164 13.04 0.69 -16.99
CA LYS A 164 13.38 -0.11 -18.19
C LYS A 164 13.67 -1.57 -17.83
N ARG A 165 14.46 -1.80 -16.77
CA ARG A 165 14.90 -3.14 -16.35
C ARG A 165 13.81 -3.92 -15.63
N LEU A 166 12.90 -3.27 -14.91
CA LEU A 166 11.73 -3.92 -14.31
C LEU A 166 10.77 -4.41 -15.40
N THR A 167 10.44 -3.52 -16.35
CA THR A 167 9.46 -3.78 -17.43
C THR A 167 10.01 -4.56 -18.63
N GLY A 168 11.33 -4.69 -18.76
CA GLY A 168 12.00 -5.32 -19.90
C GLY A 168 11.93 -4.49 -21.19
N ARG A 169 11.71 -3.17 -21.10
CA ARG A 169 11.51 -2.28 -22.26
C ARG A 169 12.77 -1.47 -22.59
N PRO A 170 13.05 -1.19 -23.88
CA PRO A 170 14.31 -0.58 -24.31
C PRO A 170 14.39 0.94 -24.04
N SER A 171 13.26 1.61 -23.84
CA SER A 171 13.19 3.05 -23.57
C SER A 171 12.20 3.36 -22.45
N GLU A 172 12.40 4.49 -21.76
CA GLU A 172 11.59 4.87 -20.61
C GLU A 172 10.12 5.12 -20.98
N ALA A 173 9.85 5.82 -22.09
CA ALA A 173 8.47 6.00 -22.57
C ALA A 173 7.78 4.65 -22.87
N ALA A 174 8.47 3.67 -23.46
CA ALA A 174 7.92 2.33 -23.69
C ALA A 174 7.74 1.52 -22.39
N ALA A 175 8.54 1.82 -21.36
CA ALA A 175 8.41 1.24 -20.03
C ALA A 175 7.17 1.77 -19.30
N TRP A 176 6.98 3.10 -19.25
CA TRP A 176 5.77 3.72 -18.73
C TRP A 176 4.52 3.24 -19.47
N LEU A 177 4.53 3.25 -20.81
CA LEU A 177 3.42 2.77 -21.65
C LEU A 177 3.17 1.25 -21.58
N SER A 178 3.92 0.51 -20.76
CA SER A 178 3.63 -0.90 -20.42
C SER A 178 2.95 -1.09 -19.07
N LEU A 179 2.77 -0.01 -18.29
CA LEU A 179 2.10 0.01 -16.98
C LEU A 179 0.84 0.88 -16.97
N ILE A 180 0.72 1.84 -17.91
CA ILE A 180 -0.35 2.85 -18.01
C ILE A 180 -0.58 3.27 -19.48
N SER A 181 -1.68 3.96 -19.75
CA SER A 181 -2.05 4.56 -21.04
C SER A 181 -2.09 6.10 -20.96
N PRO A 182 -1.91 6.86 -22.07
CA PRO A 182 -2.22 8.30 -22.10
C PRO A 182 -3.71 8.60 -21.82
N ALA A 183 -4.58 7.59 -21.91
CA ALA A 183 -5.99 7.67 -21.52
C ALA A 183 -6.21 7.74 -19.99
N ASP A 184 -5.18 7.48 -19.17
CA ASP A 184 -5.27 7.38 -17.72
C ASP A 184 -5.11 8.71 -16.96
N THR A 185 -5.64 8.72 -15.74
CA THR A 185 -5.35 9.71 -14.70
C THR A 185 -4.48 9.04 -13.64
N VAL A 186 -3.21 9.44 -13.56
CA VAL A 186 -2.17 8.79 -12.75
C VAL A 186 -1.92 9.57 -11.47
N GLY A 187 -2.21 8.92 -10.35
CA GLY A 187 -1.98 9.45 -9.00
C GLY A 187 -0.63 9.00 -8.45
N ILE A 188 0.35 9.90 -8.40
CA ILE A 188 1.63 9.68 -7.72
C ILE A 188 1.42 9.85 -6.22
N LYS A 189 1.27 8.75 -5.48
CA LYS A 189 1.14 8.76 -4.02
C LYS A 189 2.51 8.99 -3.40
N VAL A 190 2.62 10.06 -2.62
CA VAL A 190 3.82 10.40 -1.83
C VAL A 190 3.52 10.28 -0.33
N ASN A 191 4.56 10.39 0.50
CA ASN A 191 4.46 10.55 1.94
C ASN A 191 5.00 11.94 2.34
N SER A 192 4.09 12.87 2.60
CA SER A 192 4.39 14.29 2.87
C SER A 192 4.41 14.63 4.37
N VAL A 193 3.84 13.76 5.22
CA VAL A 193 3.70 13.99 6.68
C VAL A 193 5.05 14.13 7.42
N PRO A 194 6.13 13.39 7.09
CA PRO A 194 7.47 13.61 7.63
C PRO A 194 8.17 14.91 7.15
N GLY A 195 7.44 15.76 6.41
CA GLY A 195 7.91 17.07 5.98
C GLY A 195 8.92 17.04 4.84
N PRO A 196 9.57 18.18 4.54
CA PRO A 196 10.38 18.32 3.33
C PRO A 196 11.71 17.54 3.33
N ILE A 197 12.16 17.01 4.47
CA ILE A 197 13.46 16.32 4.61
C ILE A 197 13.27 14.80 4.78
N GLY A 198 12.37 14.37 5.66
CA GLY A 198 12.11 12.95 5.91
C GLY A 198 11.07 12.31 4.97
N GLY A 199 10.25 13.12 4.28
CA GLY A 199 9.23 12.63 3.34
C GLY A 199 9.80 12.15 2.01
N THR A 200 8.93 11.74 1.08
CA THR A 200 9.34 11.32 -0.26
C THR A 200 10.18 12.40 -0.95
N ARG A 201 11.34 12.02 -1.50
CA ARG A 201 12.29 12.99 -2.07
C ARG A 201 11.83 13.49 -3.44
N LYS A 202 11.80 14.81 -3.57
CA LYS A 202 11.36 15.50 -4.79
C LYS A 202 12.10 15.08 -6.05
N PRO A 203 13.44 14.84 -6.05
CA PRO A 203 14.12 14.31 -7.23
C PRO A 203 13.51 13.02 -7.80
N VAL A 204 13.03 12.10 -6.95
CA VAL A 204 12.41 10.83 -7.38
C VAL A 204 11.05 11.11 -8.04
N VAL A 205 10.23 11.95 -7.40
CA VAL A 205 8.91 12.36 -7.91
C VAL A 205 9.06 13.19 -9.20
N ASP A 206 10.08 14.04 -9.29
CA ASP A 206 10.39 14.88 -10.45
C ASP A 206 10.83 14.05 -11.67
N ALA A 207 11.63 13.01 -11.44
CA ALA A 207 11.99 12.05 -12.47
C ALA A 207 10.77 11.27 -12.98
N VAL A 208 9.92 10.75 -12.07
CA VAL A 208 8.68 10.06 -12.46
C VAL A 208 7.73 10.99 -13.24
N VAL A 209 7.52 12.24 -12.79
CA VAL A 209 6.70 13.22 -13.53
C VAL A 209 7.25 13.47 -14.94
N ARG A 210 8.58 13.64 -15.09
CA ARG A 210 9.19 13.81 -16.42
C ARG A 210 8.97 12.60 -17.31
N GLY A 211 9.22 11.38 -16.82
CA GLY A 211 9.01 10.15 -17.59
C GLY A 211 7.55 9.95 -18.04
N LEU A 212 6.57 10.32 -17.20
CA LEU A 212 5.14 10.29 -17.56
C LEU A 212 4.79 11.32 -18.67
N LEU A 213 5.38 12.51 -18.62
CA LEU A 213 5.21 13.54 -19.66
C LEU A 213 5.88 13.15 -20.98
N GLU A 214 7.04 12.49 -20.92
CA GLU A 214 7.72 11.90 -22.09
C GLU A 214 6.91 10.74 -22.70
N ALA A 215 6.24 9.95 -21.86
CA ALA A 215 5.22 8.95 -22.23
C ALA A 215 3.89 9.57 -22.75
N ARG A 216 3.84 10.90 -22.90
CA ARG A 216 2.71 11.67 -23.47
C ARG A 216 1.44 11.67 -22.63
N LEU A 217 1.53 11.50 -21.31
CA LEU A 217 0.39 11.79 -20.44
C LEU A 217 0.15 13.32 -20.37
N PRO A 218 -1.09 13.80 -20.50
CA PRO A 218 -1.43 15.19 -20.25
C PRO A 218 -1.11 15.64 -18.81
N PRO A 219 -0.56 16.84 -18.58
CA PRO A 219 -0.18 17.30 -17.23
C PRO A 219 -1.35 17.35 -16.23
N ASP A 220 -2.55 17.68 -16.71
CA ASP A 220 -3.81 17.70 -15.94
C ASP A 220 -4.28 16.31 -15.47
N ARG A 221 -3.69 15.25 -16.02
CA ARG A 221 -3.94 13.85 -15.65
C ARG A 221 -2.86 13.26 -14.75
N ILE A 222 -1.79 14.01 -14.47
CA ILE A 222 -0.77 13.63 -13.49
C ILE A 222 -1.08 14.36 -12.18
N ILE A 223 -1.35 13.60 -11.12
CA ILE A 223 -1.74 14.15 -9.82
C ILE A 223 -0.78 13.65 -8.74
N ILE A 224 -0.01 14.54 -8.12
CA ILE A 224 0.78 14.19 -6.92
C ILE A 224 -0.13 14.35 -5.71
N TRP A 225 -0.28 13.28 -4.91
CA TRP A 225 -1.31 13.24 -3.87
C TRP A 225 -0.86 12.56 -2.58
N ASP A 226 -1.54 12.91 -1.48
CA ASP A 226 -1.40 12.37 -0.13
C ASP A 226 -2.65 12.74 0.69
N GLN A 227 -2.70 12.46 2.00
CA GLN A 227 -3.87 12.71 2.84
C GLN A 227 -4.37 14.16 2.82
N SER A 228 -3.48 15.16 2.68
CA SER A 228 -3.89 16.58 2.58
C SER A 228 -2.97 17.46 1.71
N LEU A 229 -3.60 18.39 1.00
CA LEU A 229 -2.98 19.42 0.17
C LEU A 229 -2.12 20.40 0.98
N ALA A 230 -2.47 20.63 2.26
CA ALA A 230 -1.66 21.44 3.17
C ALA A 230 -0.29 20.78 3.43
N SER A 231 -0.28 19.48 3.73
CA SER A 231 0.96 18.70 3.95
C SER A 231 1.81 18.61 2.68
N LEU A 232 1.19 18.39 1.51
CA LEU A 232 1.90 18.41 0.22
C LEU A 232 2.59 19.76 -0.06
N ARG A 233 1.91 20.87 0.24
CA ARG A 233 2.48 22.23 0.10
C ARG A 233 3.62 22.45 1.09
N ALA A 234 3.45 22.09 2.36
CA ALA A 234 4.49 22.21 3.40
C ALA A 234 5.72 21.32 3.13
N ALA A 235 5.53 20.13 2.56
CA ALA A 235 6.61 19.26 2.11
C ALA A 235 7.33 19.81 0.85
N GLY A 236 6.76 20.81 0.16
CA GLY A 236 7.39 21.53 -0.96
C GLY A 236 6.95 21.08 -2.36
N PHE A 237 5.98 20.16 -2.49
CA PHE A 237 5.53 19.66 -3.80
C PHE A 237 4.84 20.73 -4.67
N GLY A 238 4.35 21.82 -4.07
CA GLY A 238 3.74 22.94 -4.82
C GLY A 238 4.67 23.60 -5.84
N GLY A 239 5.97 23.67 -5.55
CA GLY A 239 6.96 24.17 -6.50
C GLY A 239 7.16 23.23 -7.69
N LEU A 240 7.34 21.93 -7.41
CA LEU A 240 7.51 20.89 -8.42
C LEU A 240 6.29 20.78 -9.34
N ALA A 241 5.08 20.75 -8.77
CA ALA A 241 3.83 20.71 -9.53
C ALA A 241 3.69 21.91 -10.47
N LYS A 242 3.98 23.12 -9.99
CA LYS A 242 3.96 24.34 -10.81
C LYS A 242 4.98 24.31 -11.96
N ARG A 243 6.18 23.72 -11.77
CA ARG A 243 7.19 23.62 -12.85
C ARG A 243 6.72 22.79 -14.04
N HIS A 244 6.01 21.69 -13.75
CA HIS A 244 5.60 20.70 -14.76
C HIS A 244 4.15 20.86 -15.24
N GLY A 245 3.40 21.82 -14.68
CA GLY A 245 1.98 22.02 -14.99
C GLY A 245 1.05 20.92 -14.44
N VAL A 246 1.55 20.05 -13.55
CA VAL A 246 0.82 18.91 -13.00
C VAL A 246 0.02 19.28 -11.74
N ARG A 247 -0.95 18.44 -11.37
CA ARG A 247 -1.87 18.73 -10.25
C ARG A 247 -1.30 18.30 -8.90
N LEU A 248 -1.76 18.98 -7.85
CA LEU A 248 -1.74 18.47 -6.48
C LEU A 248 -3.17 18.19 -6.02
N ALA A 249 -3.38 17.10 -5.28
CA ALA A 249 -4.64 16.82 -4.60
C ALA A 249 -4.39 16.27 -3.19
N GLY A 250 -5.22 16.67 -2.23
CA GLY A 250 -5.29 16.05 -0.92
C GLY A 250 -6.57 15.25 -0.79
N SER A 251 -6.50 14.03 -0.26
CA SER A 251 -7.68 13.17 -0.10
C SER A 251 -8.77 13.79 0.76
N ARG A 252 -8.39 14.46 1.85
CA ARG A 252 -9.28 15.27 2.70
C ARG A 252 -9.87 16.47 1.95
N ASP A 253 -9.03 17.13 1.15
CA ASP A 253 -9.39 18.33 0.39
C ASP A 253 -10.34 18.01 -0.79
N ALA A 254 -10.32 16.78 -1.31
CA ALA A 254 -11.29 16.24 -2.28
C ALA A 254 -12.58 15.69 -1.62
N GLY A 255 -12.53 15.43 -0.31
CA GLY A 255 -13.63 14.82 0.45
C GLY A 255 -13.79 13.32 0.22
N TRP A 256 -14.85 12.75 0.82
CA TRP A 256 -14.99 11.32 1.06
C TRP A 256 -16.26 10.74 0.44
N ASP A 257 -16.17 9.56 -0.17
CA ASP A 257 -17.29 8.91 -0.86
C ASP A 257 -18.13 8.07 0.11
N GLU A 258 -19.27 8.63 0.51
CA GLU A 258 -20.29 8.00 1.36
C GLU A 258 -20.78 6.63 0.84
N SER A 259 -20.57 6.30 -0.43
CA SER A 259 -20.95 5.00 -1.00
C SER A 259 -19.86 3.93 -0.97
N VAL A 260 -18.63 4.25 -0.54
CA VAL A 260 -17.50 3.30 -0.45
C VAL A 260 -16.94 3.30 0.98
N ILE A 261 -17.48 2.40 1.80
CA ILE A 261 -17.31 2.37 3.26
C ILE A 261 -16.50 1.14 3.71
N TYR A 262 -15.53 1.35 4.60
CA TYR A 262 -14.97 0.31 5.47
C TYR A 262 -15.57 0.42 6.88
N GLU A 263 -16.40 -0.54 7.27
CA GLU A 263 -16.97 -0.63 8.63
C GLU A 263 -16.41 -1.84 9.38
N SER A 264 -16.03 -1.64 10.65
CA SER A 264 -15.54 -2.72 11.52
C SER A 264 -15.97 -2.50 12.97
N SER A 265 -15.70 -3.44 13.87
CA SER A 265 -16.04 -3.32 15.29
C SER A 265 -15.26 -2.20 16.01
N ILE A 266 -14.17 -1.70 15.42
CA ILE A 266 -13.28 -0.71 16.01
C ILE A 266 -13.85 0.70 15.82
N VAL A 267 -14.32 1.30 16.92
CA VAL A 267 -14.72 2.72 16.98
C VAL A 267 -13.46 3.59 16.95
N GLY A 268 -13.42 4.55 16.03
CA GLY A 268 -12.46 5.65 16.01
C GLY A 268 -13.09 6.97 16.45
N THR A 269 -12.26 7.87 16.98
CA THR A 269 -12.64 9.26 17.25
C THR A 269 -12.44 10.08 15.99
N LEU A 270 -13.52 10.68 15.48
CA LEU A 270 -13.48 11.59 14.33
C LEU A 270 -12.77 12.89 14.73
N VAL A 271 -12.01 13.49 13.80
CA VAL A 271 -11.43 14.83 13.96
C VAL A 271 -11.70 15.69 12.72
N ALA A 272 -11.40 16.99 12.82
CA ALA A 272 -11.62 17.97 11.75
C ALA A 272 -11.08 17.49 10.39
N GLY A 273 -12.02 17.24 9.47
CA GLY A 273 -11.76 16.76 8.11
C GLY A 273 -11.95 15.25 7.89
N ASP A 274 -12.34 14.48 8.90
CA ASP A 274 -13.01 13.19 8.70
C ASP A 274 -14.52 13.42 8.44
N LEU A 275 -15.21 12.48 7.79
CA LEU A 275 -16.63 12.62 7.47
C LEU A 275 -17.51 12.43 8.71
N GLY A 276 -18.49 13.32 8.89
CA GLY A 276 -19.38 13.32 10.07
C GLY A 276 -18.75 13.92 11.33
N PHE A 277 -17.60 14.59 11.23
CA PHE A 277 -17.04 15.34 12.35
C PHE A 277 -17.87 16.61 12.63
N GLU A 278 -18.32 16.76 13.87
CA GLU A 278 -19.06 17.93 14.37
C GLU A 278 -18.33 18.53 15.56
N ARG A 279 -17.94 19.82 15.50
CA ARG A 279 -17.06 20.44 16.52
C ARG A 279 -17.54 20.25 17.96
N ASP A 280 -18.86 20.33 18.15
CA ASP A 280 -19.51 20.34 19.47
C ASP A 280 -20.45 19.11 19.66
N GLY A 281 -20.21 18.02 18.92
CA GLY A 281 -21.06 16.81 18.87
C GLY A 281 -20.35 15.48 19.18
N GLU A 282 -21.07 14.35 19.04
CA GLU A 282 -20.57 13.00 19.33
C GLU A 282 -19.66 12.42 18.23
N ASN A 283 -18.37 12.74 18.31
CA ASN A 283 -17.35 12.38 17.30
C ASN A 283 -16.86 10.91 17.38
N ALA A 284 -17.77 9.93 17.38
CA ALA A 284 -17.42 8.50 17.47
C ALA A 284 -17.99 7.69 16.28
N SER A 285 -17.13 7.01 15.51
CA SER A 285 -17.55 6.26 14.32
C SER A 285 -16.79 4.96 14.09
N ARG A 286 -17.51 3.92 13.66
CA ARG A 286 -16.99 2.62 13.19
C ARG A 286 -16.67 2.60 11.69
N LYS A 287 -16.98 3.68 10.99
CA LYS A 287 -16.87 3.79 9.53
C LYS A 287 -15.65 4.60 9.14
N SER A 288 -15.05 4.19 8.03
CA SER A 288 -14.12 4.96 7.23
C SER A 288 -14.58 4.95 5.78
N HIS A 289 -14.26 5.99 5.02
CA HIS A 289 -14.78 6.28 3.70
C HIS A 289 -13.62 6.52 2.74
N LEU A 290 -13.70 5.96 1.54
CA LEU A 290 -12.65 6.14 0.53
C LEU A 290 -12.71 7.56 -0.06
N SER A 291 -11.57 8.20 -0.34
CA SER A 291 -11.55 9.55 -0.90
C SER A 291 -12.18 9.61 -2.30
N ARG A 292 -12.93 10.71 -2.55
CA ARG A 292 -13.51 11.05 -3.86
C ARG A 292 -12.44 11.25 -4.94
N LEU A 293 -11.21 11.59 -4.58
CA LEU A 293 -10.07 11.59 -5.50
C LEU A 293 -9.87 10.22 -6.15
N LEU A 294 -10.06 9.14 -5.38
CA LEU A 294 -9.89 7.78 -5.86
C LEU A 294 -11.16 7.29 -6.58
N THR A 295 -12.34 7.39 -5.94
CA THR A 295 -13.58 6.89 -6.57
C THR A 295 -14.05 7.72 -7.78
N GLY A 296 -13.60 8.97 -7.89
CA GLY A 296 -13.93 9.87 -8.99
C GLY A 296 -12.87 10.00 -10.09
N GLU A 297 -11.59 10.11 -9.75
CA GLU A 297 -10.56 10.56 -10.71
C GLU A 297 -9.46 9.54 -11.03
N LEU A 298 -8.81 8.95 -10.01
CA LEU A 298 -7.57 8.18 -10.22
C LEU A 298 -7.82 6.82 -10.88
N THR A 299 -7.41 6.68 -12.14
CA THR A 299 -7.41 5.37 -12.82
C THR A 299 -6.24 4.52 -12.35
N HIS A 300 -5.03 5.07 -12.26
CA HIS A 300 -3.82 4.34 -11.85
C HIS A 300 -3.06 5.06 -10.74
N ILE A 301 -2.31 4.30 -9.93
CA ILE A 301 -1.54 4.79 -8.77
C ILE A 301 -0.09 4.31 -8.89
N ILE A 302 0.85 5.25 -8.73
CA ILE A 302 2.28 4.98 -8.54
C ILE A 302 2.62 5.38 -7.10
N SER A 303 3.09 4.46 -6.27
CA SER A 303 3.40 4.73 -4.87
C SER A 303 4.89 4.93 -4.65
N ILE A 304 5.29 6.08 -4.11
CA ILE A 304 6.70 6.45 -3.88
C ILE A 304 6.91 6.74 -2.39
N CYS A 305 7.36 5.73 -1.63
CA CYS A 305 7.48 5.79 -0.18
C CYS A 305 8.97 5.92 0.25
N PRO A 306 9.32 6.85 1.15
CA PRO A 306 10.66 6.91 1.72
C PRO A 306 10.89 5.71 2.65
N LEU A 307 12.12 5.20 2.68
CA LEU A 307 12.48 4.08 3.56
C LEU A 307 12.59 4.52 5.02
N LEU A 308 11.46 4.57 5.72
CA LEU A 308 11.33 4.88 7.14
C LEU A 308 10.74 3.69 7.89
N ASN A 309 11.10 3.49 9.15
CA ASN A 309 10.44 2.49 10.00
C ASN A 309 8.96 2.85 10.29
N HIS A 310 8.17 1.87 10.75
CA HIS A 310 6.88 2.09 11.40
C HIS A 310 6.75 1.21 12.64
N ASN A 311 6.30 1.79 13.75
CA ASN A 311 6.30 1.14 15.06
C ASN A 311 5.23 0.04 15.24
N GLN A 312 4.56 -0.36 14.15
CA GLN A 312 3.45 -1.34 14.12
C GLN A 312 3.47 -2.18 12.83
N ALA A 313 3.73 -1.54 11.68
CA ALA A 313 3.88 -2.22 10.39
C ALA A 313 5.34 -2.58 10.04
N GLY A 314 6.33 -2.25 10.87
CA GLY A 314 7.76 -2.44 10.58
C GLY A 314 8.34 -1.35 9.68
N VAL A 315 7.71 -1.08 8.53
CA VAL A 315 8.05 -0.02 7.55
C VAL A 315 6.87 0.94 7.34
N SER A 316 7.16 2.22 7.10
CA SER A 316 6.16 3.21 6.64
C SER A 316 5.94 3.06 5.12
N GLY A 317 5.56 1.85 4.72
CA GLY A 317 5.65 1.35 3.36
C GLY A 317 4.45 1.63 2.46
N HIS A 318 4.37 0.90 1.35
CA HIS A 318 3.40 1.08 0.29
C HIS A 318 1.98 0.72 0.73
N LEU A 319 1.77 -0.34 1.52
CA LEU A 319 0.42 -0.76 1.95
C LEU A 319 -0.21 0.27 2.91
N VAL A 320 0.49 0.57 4.01
CA VAL A 320 0.01 1.51 5.04
C VAL A 320 -0.02 2.95 4.50
N GLY A 321 1.04 3.36 3.78
CA GLY A 321 1.12 4.69 3.18
C GLY A 321 0.04 4.96 2.14
N LEU A 322 -0.49 3.92 1.47
CA LEU A 322 -1.67 4.04 0.61
C LEU A 322 -2.95 4.18 1.45
N VAL A 323 -3.21 3.29 2.42
CA VAL A 323 -4.43 3.31 3.24
C VAL A 323 -4.58 4.59 4.07
N ASP A 324 -3.53 5.02 4.77
CA ASP A 324 -3.56 6.28 5.56
C ASP A 324 -3.77 7.52 4.69
N GLY A 325 -3.32 7.46 3.44
CA GLY A 325 -3.59 8.51 2.46
C GLY A 325 -4.99 8.47 1.86
N SER A 326 -5.66 7.31 1.86
CA SER A 326 -6.88 7.06 1.07
C SER A 326 -8.18 7.18 1.85
N MET A 327 -8.15 6.99 3.18
CA MET A 327 -9.32 6.86 4.04
C MET A 327 -9.43 7.99 5.06
N ASP A 328 -10.65 8.36 5.45
CA ASP A 328 -10.89 9.11 6.68
C ASP A 328 -10.88 8.21 7.92
N ASN A 329 -10.84 8.83 9.11
CA ASN A 329 -10.87 8.11 10.40
C ASN A 329 -9.78 7.01 10.51
N SER A 330 -8.70 7.08 9.69
CA SER A 330 -7.72 6.00 9.52
C SER A 330 -6.90 5.72 10.78
N ARG A 331 -6.78 6.73 11.65
CA ARG A 331 -6.06 6.71 12.94
C ARG A 331 -6.49 5.55 13.84
N ARG A 332 -7.74 5.05 13.70
CA ARG A 332 -8.25 3.89 14.45
C ARG A 332 -7.61 2.56 14.05
N PHE A 333 -7.05 2.46 12.84
CA PHE A 333 -6.32 1.27 12.40
C PHE A 333 -4.97 1.20 13.10
N SER A 334 -4.26 2.34 13.14
CA SER A 334 -2.97 2.52 13.82
C SER A 334 -3.09 2.63 15.35
N ALA A 335 -4.23 2.28 15.94
CA ALA A 335 -4.39 2.18 17.39
C ALA A 335 -3.69 0.95 17.98
N ASP A 336 -3.68 -0.17 17.25
CA ASP A 336 -3.00 -1.41 17.64
C ASP A 336 -2.49 -2.19 16.41
N ALA A 337 -1.40 -2.94 16.58
CA ALA A 337 -0.78 -3.68 15.48
C ALA A 337 -1.67 -4.82 14.93
N SER A 338 -2.49 -5.46 15.78
CA SER A 338 -3.43 -6.50 15.32
C SER A 338 -4.55 -5.90 14.46
N ILE A 339 -5.11 -4.76 14.86
CA ILE A 339 -6.12 -4.02 14.09
C ILE A 339 -5.55 -3.61 12.73
N LEU A 340 -4.37 -2.97 12.73
CA LEU A 340 -3.68 -2.54 11.51
C LEU A 340 -3.42 -3.73 10.56
N SER A 341 -3.03 -4.89 11.10
CA SER A 341 -2.74 -6.10 10.32
C SER A 341 -3.95 -6.70 9.58
N VAL A 342 -5.17 -6.38 10.00
CA VAL A 342 -6.43 -6.85 9.39
C VAL A 342 -7.03 -5.76 8.52
N ALA A 343 -7.13 -4.54 9.02
CA ALA A 343 -7.80 -3.44 8.33
C ALA A 343 -7.05 -3.00 7.06
N VAL A 344 -5.71 -2.94 7.06
CA VAL A 344 -4.96 -2.47 5.89
C VAL A 344 -5.14 -3.41 4.67
N PRO A 345 -5.01 -4.75 4.80
CA PRO A 345 -5.34 -5.66 3.71
C PRO A 345 -6.80 -5.58 3.28
N GLU A 346 -7.75 -5.59 4.21
CA GLU A 346 -9.19 -5.53 3.89
C GLU A 346 -9.56 -4.25 3.11
N ILE A 347 -8.99 -3.09 3.49
CA ILE A 347 -9.24 -1.81 2.81
C ILE A 347 -8.68 -1.82 1.38
N LEU A 348 -7.52 -2.43 1.14
CA LEU A 348 -6.96 -2.58 -0.20
C LEU A 348 -7.81 -3.53 -1.07
N ALA A 349 -8.55 -4.45 -0.46
CA ALA A 349 -9.50 -5.35 -1.13
C ALA A 349 -10.92 -4.77 -1.28
N ILE A 350 -11.21 -3.52 -0.85
CA ILE A 350 -12.52 -2.89 -1.09
C ILE A 350 -12.74 -2.67 -2.58
N GLU A 351 -13.84 -3.20 -3.11
CA GLU A 351 -14.29 -2.92 -4.47
C GLU A 351 -14.94 -1.53 -4.57
N ASP A 352 -14.43 -0.70 -5.48
CA ASP A 352 -15.18 0.44 -6.00
C ASP A 352 -16.18 -0.08 -7.04
N ALA A 353 -17.41 -0.36 -6.61
CA ALA A 353 -18.45 -0.94 -7.45
C ALA A 353 -18.85 -0.06 -8.66
N LYS A 354 -18.51 1.24 -8.67
CA LYS A 354 -18.72 2.13 -9.83
C LYS A 354 -17.67 1.85 -10.90
N GLN A 355 -16.44 1.58 -10.48
CA GLN A 355 -15.30 1.31 -11.36
C GLN A 355 -14.99 -0.19 -11.54
N ARG A 356 -15.67 -1.08 -10.80
CA ARG A 356 -15.56 -2.56 -10.82
C ARG A 356 -14.13 -3.09 -10.64
N ARG A 357 -13.47 -2.59 -9.61
CA ARG A 357 -12.08 -2.93 -9.27
C ARG A 357 -11.77 -2.60 -7.81
N HIS A 358 -10.83 -3.32 -7.23
CA HIS A 358 -10.38 -3.09 -5.87
C HIS A 358 -9.50 -1.83 -5.78
N LEU A 359 -9.23 -1.37 -4.56
CA LEU A 359 -8.25 -0.30 -4.32
C LEU A 359 -6.83 -0.74 -4.71
N GLY A 360 -6.46 -1.98 -4.38
CA GLY A 360 -5.17 -2.58 -4.71
C GLY A 360 -4.89 -2.68 -6.21
N ASP A 361 -5.91 -3.00 -7.03
CA ASP A 361 -5.79 -3.17 -8.50
C ASP A 361 -5.24 -1.94 -9.23
N ARG A 362 -5.31 -0.76 -8.60
CA ARG A 362 -4.86 0.51 -9.17
C ARG A 362 -3.34 0.70 -9.03
N LEU A 363 -2.69 -0.05 -8.15
CA LEU A 363 -1.31 0.16 -7.71
C LEU A 363 -0.32 -0.56 -8.63
N VAL A 364 -0.03 0.06 -9.78
CA VAL A 364 0.75 -0.58 -10.86
C VAL A 364 2.26 -0.41 -10.75
N LEU A 365 2.76 0.48 -9.89
CA LEU A 365 4.19 0.60 -9.60
C LEU A 365 4.44 1.09 -8.18
N ASN A 366 5.36 0.42 -7.50
CA ASN A 366 5.86 0.77 -6.18
C ASN A 366 7.34 1.09 -6.27
N ILE A 367 7.74 2.25 -5.73
CA ILE A 367 9.11 2.75 -5.68
C ILE A 367 9.48 3.08 -4.24
N THR A 368 10.34 2.29 -3.62
CA THR A 368 10.92 2.66 -2.33
C THR A 368 12.09 3.62 -2.55
N ASP A 369 11.93 4.84 -2.07
CA ASP A 369 12.95 5.88 -1.98
C ASP A 369 13.88 5.56 -0.80
N ALA A 370 14.81 4.65 -1.06
CA ALA A 370 15.82 4.16 -0.13
C ALA A 370 17.13 4.97 -0.18
N LEU A 371 17.16 6.13 -0.83
CA LEU A 371 18.34 6.99 -0.96
C LEU A 371 18.97 7.28 0.41
N PHE A 372 18.12 7.54 1.41
CA PHE A 372 18.46 7.33 2.81
C PHE A 372 17.39 6.47 3.49
N CYS A 373 17.85 5.57 4.35
CA CYS A 373 17.07 4.68 5.22
C CYS A 373 17.06 5.23 6.65
N GLN A 374 15.88 5.45 7.23
CA GLN A 374 15.73 5.79 8.65
C GLN A 374 15.16 4.60 9.44
N TYR A 375 16.01 3.98 10.25
CA TYR A 375 15.66 2.73 10.95
C TYR A 375 14.97 2.94 12.32
N LEU A 376 15.00 4.15 12.88
CA LEU A 376 14.20 4.58 14.03
C LEU A 376 13.73 6.05 13.89
N GLY A 377 12.53 6.35 14.38
CA GLY A 377 11.94 7.70 14.40
C GLY A 377 10.53 7.80 13.80
N GLN A 378 10.12 6.80 13.02
CA GLN A 378 8.87 6.79 12.23
C GLN A 378 8.78 8.04 11.34
N SER A 379 7.83 8.95 11.59
CA SER A 379 7.65 10.19 10.83
C SER A 379 8.49 11.37 11.35
N LYS A 380 9.21 11.21 12.48
CA LYS A 380 10.19 12.20 12.94
C LYS A 380 11.50 12.00 12.19
N CYS A 381 12.04 13.06 11.61
CA CYS A 381 13.34 13.04 10.95
C CYS A 381 14.46 13.04 12.01
N LEU A 382 15.10 11.90 12.23
CA LEU A 382 16.15 11.68 13.23
C LEU A 382 17.46 11.28 12.53
N LEU A 383 18.33 12.27 12.32
CA LEU A 383 19.56 12.11 11.52
C LEU A 383 20.51 11.03 12.07
N HIS A 384 20.58 10.87 13.40
CA HIS A 384 21.40 9.86 14.08
C HIS A 384 20.88 8.41 13.92
N TYR A 385 19.66 8.23 13.39
CA TYR A 385 19.10 6.92 13.01
C TYR A 385 18.87 6.80 11.50
N THR A 386 19.55 7.65 10.71
CA THR A 386 19.44 7.71 9.25
C THR A 386 20.78 7.37 8.60
N VAL A 387 20.77 6.55 7.56
CA VAL A 387 21.95 6.23 6.74
C VAL A 387 21.65 6.43 5.25
N GLY A 388 22.61 7.00 4.52
CA GLY A 388 22.57 7.00 3.06
C GLY A 388 22.83 5.58 2.54
N LEU A 389 21.94 5.06 1.68
CA LEU A 389 22.16 3.82 0.94
C LEU A 389 22.34 4.06 -0.56
N GLY A 390 21.94 5.23 -1.09
CA GLY A 390 22.06 5.52 -2.52
C GLY A 390 21.18 4.63 -3.40
N GLN A 391 20.10 4.06 -2.86
CA GLN A 391 19.26 3.07 -3.52
C GLN A 391 17.87 3.59 -3.92
N LEU A 392 17.37 3.12 -5.06
CA LEU A 392 15.95 3.09 -5.40
C LEU A 392 15.52 1.65 -5.66
N ARG A 393 14.35 1.24 -5.16
CA ARG A 393 13.84 -0.13 -5.27
C ARG A 393 12.47 -0.12 -5.94
N PHE A 394 12.29 -0.93 -6.97
CA PHE A 394 11.11 -0.92 -7.85
C PHE A 394 10.44 -2.30 -7.86
N SER A 395 9.12 -2.35 -7.73
CA SER A 395 8.34 -3.57 -7.98
C SER A 395 6.88 -3.25 -8.35
N THR A 396 6.22 -4.17 -9.04
CA THR A 396 4.76 -4.18 -9.17
C THR A 396 4.07 -4.79 -7.95
N ASP A 397 4.80 -5.54 -7.11
CA ASP A 397 4.29 -6.13 -5.87
C ASP A 397 4.62 -5.24 -4.65
N PRO A 398 3.61 -4.66 -3.96
CA PRO A 398 3.83 -3.82 -2.80
C PRO A 398 4.20 -4.61 -1.53
N VAL A 399 3.73 -5.85 -1.40
CA VAL A 399 3.94 -6.69 -0.21
C VAL A 399 5.38 -7.16 -0.16
N ALA A 400 5.91 -7.63 -1.30
CA ALA A 400 7.28 -8.09 -1.42
C ALA A 400 8.29 -6.95 -1.16
N LEU A 401 7.98 -5.75 -1.67
CA LEU A 401 8.81 -4.56 -1.54
C LEU A 401 8.81 -3.97 -0.12
N ASP A 402 7.67 -3.99 0.57
CA ASP A 402 7.59 -3.62 1.99
C ASP A 402 8.34 -4.63 2.87
N VAL A 403 8.21 -5.94 2.63
CA VAL A 403 8.94 -6.98 3.37
C VAL A 403 10.46 -6.85 3.18
N PHE A 404 10.93 -6.65 1.95
CA PHE A 404 12.34 -6.39 1.65
C PHE A 404 12.85 -5.08 2.29
N SER A 405 11.96 -4.11 2.50
CA SER A 405 12.26 -2.88 3.24
C SER A 405 12.34 -3.10 4.76
N ILE A 406 11.56 -4.03 5.33
CA ILE A 406 11.67 -4.44 6.74
C ILE A 406 12.98 -5.18 7.01
N GLU A 407 13.42 -6.05 6.09
CA GLU A 407 14.72 -6.71 6.16
C GLU A 407 15.89 -5.71 6.15
N GLU A 408 15.80 -4.66 5.34
CA GLU A 408 16.76 -3.55 5.32
C GLU A 408 16.80 -2.79 6.65
N LEU A 409 15.62 -2.38 7.15
CA LEU A 409 15.49 -1.69 8.43
C LEU A 409 16.00 -2.55 9.61
N LYS A 410 15.87 -3.89 9.52
CA LYS A 410 16.46 -4.83 10.47
C LYS A 410 17.98 -4.85 10.36
N ARG A 411 18.54 -5.05 9.15
CA ARG A 411 20.00 -5.12 8.93
C ARG A 411 20.74 -3.88 9.42
N GLN A 412 20.16 -2.68 9.25
CA GLN A 412 20.78 -1.46 9.79
C GLN A 412 20.73 -1.41 11.32
N ARG A 413 19.66 -1.83 11.99
CA ARG A 413 19.62 -1.89 13.47
C ARG A 413 20.66 -2.86 14.03
N GLU A 414 20.79 -4.04 13.40
CA GLU A 414 21.82 -5.04 13.75
C GLU A 414 23.23 -4.47 13.55
N ARG A 415 23.48 -3.76 12.44
CA ARG A 415 24.77 -3.10 12.14
C ARG A 415 25.17 -2.02 13.14
N PHE A 416 24.21 -1.31 13.74
CA PHE A 416 24.45 -0.24 14.71
C PHE A 416 24.20 -0.67 16.17
N GLU A 417 24.08 -1.98 16.43
CA GLU A 417 23.86 -2.57 17.77
C GLU A 417 22.64 -1.96 18.52
N VAL A 418 21.60 -1.59 17.76
CA VAL A 418 20.44 -0.87 18.27
C VAL A 418 19.40 -1.85 18.82
N ASP A 419 19.23 -1.85 20.15
CA ASP A 419 18.13 -2.54 20.81
C ASP A 419 16.77 -2.01 20.32
N TYR A 420 16.01 -2.89 19.68
CA TYR A 420 14.69 -2.60 19.13
C TYR A 420 13.91 -3.91 19.00
N SER A 421 12.82 -4.01 19.77
CA SER A 421 11.81 -5.05 19.56
C SER A 421 10.99 -4.72 18.31
N PRO A 422 11.08 -5.50 17.19
CA PRO A 422 10.24 -5.28 16.04
C PRO A 422 8.78 -5.65 16.36
N PRO A 423 7.79 -4.99 15.72
CA PRO A 423 6.39 -5.37 15.89
C PRO A 423 6.14 -6.75 15.24
N ASP A 424 5.57 -7.69 16.00
CA ASP A 424 5.09 -8.97 15.46
C ASP A 424 3.76 -8.77 14.71
N SER A 425 3.86 -8.20 13.51
CA SER A 425 2.72 -7.83 12.69
C SER A 425 2.38 -8.92 11.68
N ALA A 426 1.14 -9.40 11.73
CA ALA A 426 0.61 -10.32 10.72
C ALA A 426 0.35 -9.66 9.35
N LEU A 427 0.51 -8.33 9.23
CA LEU A 427 0.09 -7.50 8.09
C LEU A 427 0.40 -8.13 6.73
N TYR A 428 1.67 -8.43 6.46
CA TYR A 428 2.11 -8.92 5.16
C TYR A 428 1.67 -10.36 4.88
N LYS A 429 1.59 -11.19 5.93
CA LYS A 429 1.03 -12.55 5.84
C LYS A 429 -0.45 -12.49 5.47
N ASN A 430 -1.21 -11.60 6.10
CA ASN A 430 -2.63 -11.37 5.82
C ASN A 430 -2.83 -10.81 4.40
N ALA A 431 -2.02 -9.85 3.97
CA ALA A 431 -2.04 -9.32 2.61
C ALA A 431 -1.78 -10.41 1.55
N ALA A 432 -0.82 -11.31 1.80
CA ALA A 432 -0.53 -12.44 0.93
C ALA A 432 -1.63 -13.51 0.92
N LEU A 433 -2.29 -13.76 2.05
CA LEU A 433 -3.45 -14.67 2.13
C LEU A 433 -4.63 -14.20 1.28
N ILE A 434 -4.83 -12.89 1.13
CA ILE A 434 -5.83 -12.29 0.23
C ILE A 434 -5.26 -11.83 -1.12
N GLN A 435 -4.09 -12.35 -1.51
CA GLN A 435 -3.50 -12.22 -2.85
C GLN A 435 -3.07 -10.79 -3.28
N LEU A 436 -2.83 -9.86 -2.33
CA LEU A 436 -2.32 -8.52 -2.63
C LEU A 436 -0.82 -8.48 -3.02
N GLY A 437 -0.10 -9.61 -2.86
CA GLY A 437 1.33 -9.74 -3.16
C GLY A 437 1.98 -10.87 -2.35
N GLU A 438 3.29 -11.06 -2.50
CA GLU A 438 4.06 -12.07 -1.77
C GLU A 438 4.70 -11.54 -0.48
N SER A 439 4.60 -12.31 0.60
CA SER A 439 5.24 -11.99 1.89
C SER A 439 6.43 -12.90 2.24
N ASN A 440 6.62 -14.00 1.52
CA ASN A 440 7.71 -14.95 1.72
C ASN A 440 8.99 -14.52 0.96
N PRO A 441 10.09 -14.21 1.65
CA PRO A 441 11.36 -13.79 1.02
C PRO A 441 11.94 -14.82 0.04
N ALA A 442 11.65 -16.11 0.20
CA ALA A 442 12.15 -17.17 -0.68
C ALA A 442 11.34 -17.32 -1.99
N ARG A 443 10.24 -16.58 -2.16
CA ARG A 443 9.35 -16.68 -3.34
C ARG A 443 9.45 -15.49 -4.30
N ARG A 444 10.14 -14.41 -3.92
CA ARG A 444 10.42 -13.25 -4.79
C ARG A 444 11.76 -13.41 -5.52
N GLU A 445 11.97 -12.63 -6.58
CA GLU A 445 13.26 -12.40 -7.22
C GLU A 445 13.80 -11.03 -6.79
N VAL A 446 15.11 -10.90 -6.53
CA VAL A 446 15.78 -9.61 -6.35
C VAL A 446 16.87 -9.50 -7.41
N VAL A 447 16.84 -8.43 -8.19
CA VAL A 447 17.87 -8.10 -9.19
C VAL A 447 18.52 -6.80 -8.80
N GLU A 448 19.84 -6.79 -8.67
CA GLU A 448 20.61 -5.64 -8.20
C GLU A 448 21.41 -5.03 -9.37
N ILE A 449 21.43 -3.70 -9.43
CA ILE A 449 22.19 -2.90 -10.41
C ILE A 449 22.97 -1.85 -9.63
N VAL A 450 24.26 -2.12 -9.38
CA VAL A 450 25.22 -1.18 -8.77
C VAL A 450 25.94 -0.42 -9.88
N ARG A 451 26.24 0.87 -9.64
CA ARG A 451 26.79 1.81 -10.64
C ARG A 451 28.05 2.53 -10.15
#